data_AF-A0A8S2XYQ9-F1
#
_entry.id   AF-A0A8S2XYQ9-F1
#
_cell.length_a   1.000
_cell.length_b   1.000
_cell.length_c   1.000
_cell.angle_alpha   90.00
_cell.angle_beta   90.00
_cell.angle_gamma   90.00
#
_symmetry.space_group_name_H-M   'P 1'
#
loop_
_entity.id
_entity.type
_entity.pdbx_description
1 polymer ?
#
loop_
_entity_poly.entity_id
_entity_poly.type
_entity_poly.pdbx_seq_one_letter_code
_entity_poly.pdbx_strand_id
1 'polypeptide(L)'
;MVPAISLAYEKAESDIMKRRPRDPQRDRLVNERLISMAYGQIGMIQASAGFFTYLVIMAENGFWPSRLLGLRQAWESKTVNDLEDSYGQEWTYPQRKTLEYTCHTAFFVSIVVVQWADLIICKTRRNSLYQQGMT
;
A
#
# COMPACT_ATOMS: atom_id res chain seq x y z
N MET A 1 -5.89 -4.75 -11.12
CA MET A 1 -7.10 -5.39 -11.71
C MET A 1 -6.84 -6.85 -12.05
N VAL A 2 -5.89 -7.16 -12.95
CA VAL A 2 -5.57 -8.56 -13.33
C VAL A 2 -5.31 -9.48 -12.11
N PRO A 3 -4.55 -9.08 -11.08
CA PRO A 3 -4.31 -9.93 -9.91
C PRO A 3 -5.57 -10.34 -9.12
N ALA A 4 -6.57 -9.46 -9.05
CA ALA A 4 -7.81 -9.76 -8.35
C ALA A 4 -8.68 -10.76 -9.15
N ILE A 5 -8.66 -10.64 -10.48
CA ILE A 5 -9.40 -11.54 -11.37
C ILE A 5 -8.75 -12.93 -11.37
N SER A 6 -7.42 -13.02 -11.31
CA SER A 6 -6.74 -14.33 -11.28
C SER A 6 -7.10 -15.16 -10.06
N LEU A 7 -7.42 -14.54 -8.92
CA LEU A 7 -7.87 -15.26 -7.71
C LEU A 7 -9.19 -16.02 -7.90
N ALA A 8 -10.01 -15.65 -8.89
CA ALA A 8 -11.23 -16.40 -9.22
C ALA A 8 -10.94 -17.79 -9.82
N TYR A 9 -9.73 -18.00 -10.35
CA TYR A 9 -9.31 -19.27 -10.94
C TYR A 9 -8.63 -20.21 -9.93
N GLU A 10 -8.57 -19.83 -8.66
CA GLU A 10 -7.96 -20.66 -7.62
C GLU A 10 -8.75 -21.96 -7.36
N LYS A 11 -8.01 -23.06 -7.22
CA LYS A 11 -8.58 -24.38 -6.92
C LYS A 11 -8.97 -24.46 -5.45
N ALA A 12 -9.92 -25.35 -5.14
CA ALA A 12 -10.35 -25.58 -3.77
C ALA A 12 -9.18 -26.07 -2.88
N GLU A 13 -9.00 -25.45 -1.71
CA GLU A 13 -7.97 -25.83 -0.71
C GLU A 13 -8.26 -27.17 -0.01
N SER A 14 -9.50 -27.64 -0.06
CA SER A 14 -9.95 -28.89 0.56
C SER A 14 -11.15 -29.45 -0.20
N ASP A 15 -11.53 -30.69 0.11
CA ASP A 15 -12.70 -31.33 -0.48
C ASP A 15 -14.00 -30.60 -0.06
N ILE A 16 -14.41 -29.63 -0.88
CA ILE A 16 -15.59 -28.80 -0.63
C ILE A 16 -16.89 -29.60 -0.74
N MET A 17 -16.89 -30.71 -1.49
CA MET A 17 -18.08 -31.55 -1.69
C MET A 17 -18.41 -32.40 -0.46
N LYS A 18 -17.44 -32.58 0.45
CA LYS A 18 -17.67 -33.19 1.78
C LYS A 18 -18.24 -32.21 2.82
N ARG A 19 -18.30 -30.91 2.53
CA ARG A 19 -18.75 -29.87 3.47
C ARG A 19 -20.25 -29.63 3.33
N ARG A 20 -20.93 -29.36 4.46
CA ARG A 20 -22.34 -28.93 4.46
C ARG A 20 -22.51 -27.55 3.79
N PRO A 21 -23.68 -27.26 3.18
CA PRO A 21 -23.98 -25.93 2.63
C PRO A 21 -23.81 -24.81 3.68
N ARG A 22 -23.39 -23.62 3.22
CA ARG A 22 -23.17 -22.45 4.09
C ARG A 22 -24.46 -21.93 4.69
N ASP A 23 -24.39 -21.41 5.91
CA ASP A 23 -25.52 -20.71 6.55
C ASP A 23 -25.56 -19.23 6.08
N PRO A 24 -26.63 -18.76 5.41
CA PRO A 24 -26.72 -17.39 4.92
C PRO A 24 -26.65 -16.31 6.01
N GLN A 25 -27.05 -16.61 7.24
CA GLN A 25 -27.10 -15.62 8.32
C GLN A 25 -25.76 -15.50 9.06
N ARG A 26 -25.09 -16.64 9.27
CA ARG A 26 -23.82 -16.72 10.01
C ARG A 26 -22.59 -16.64 9.10
N ASP A 27 -22.59 -17.33 7.96
CA ASP A 27 -21.44 -17.41 7.03
C ASP A 27 -21.54 -16.35 5.92
N ARG A 28 -21.33 -15.10 6.32
CA ARG A 28 -21.29 -13.95 5.40
C ARG A 28 -20.03 -13.97 4.53
N LEU A 29 -20.14 -13.42 3.32
CA LEU A 29 -19.02 -13.31 2.37
C LEU A 29 -17.93 -12.38 2.90
N VAL A 30 -18.32 -11.25 3.47
CA VAL A 30 -17.45 -10.30 4.15
C VAL A 30 -17.83 -10.29 5.62
N ASN A 31 -16.86 -10.60 6.47
CA ASN A 31 -17.03 -10.62 7.93
C ASN A 31 -15.99 -9.72 8.60
N GLU A 32 -16.18 -9.47 9.89
CA GLU A 32 -15.28 -8.63 10.68
C GLU A 32 -13.84 -9.17 10.72
N ARG A 33 -13.67 -10.49 10.65
CA ARG A 33 -12.35 -11.14 10.60
C ARG A 33 -11.59 -10.77 9.32
N LEU A 34 -12.28 -10.74 8.17
CA LEU A 34 -11.72 -10.30 6.89
C LEU A 34 -11.33 -8.82 6.97
N ILE A 35 -12.21 -7.98 7.50
CA ILE A 35 -11.93 -6.54 7.66
C ILE A 35 -10.72 -6.32 8.57
N SER A 36 -10.65 -7.04 9.70
CA SER A 36 -9.54 -6.94 10.65
C SER A 36 -8.21 -7.35 10.04
N MET A 37 -8.16 -8.45 9.28
CA MET A 37 -6.95 -8.92 8.61
C MET A 37 -6.53 -7.99 7.47
N ALA A 38 -7.47 -7.60 6.61
CA ALA A 38 -7.18 -6.76 5.44
C ALA A 38 -6.83 -5.31 5.83
N TYR A 39 -7.70 -4.61 6.56
CA TYR A 39 -7.49 -3.20 6.90
C TYR A 39 -6.60 -3.02 8.13
N GLY A 40 -6.77 -3.87 9.15
CA GLY A 40 -6.09 -3.69 10.43
C GLY A 40 -4.64 -4.18 10.45
N GLN A 41 -4.32 -5.22 9.68
CA GLN A 41 -2.98 -5.81 9.69
C GLN A 41 -2.24 -5.55 8.37
N ILE A 42 -2.71 -6.13 7.27
CA ILE A 42 -2.00 -6.03 5.98
C ILE A 42 -2.00 -4.59 5.48
N GLY A 43 -3.14 -3.91 5.50
CA GLY A 43 -3.29 -2.53 5.05
C GLY A 43 -2.38 -1.57 5.81
N MET A 44 -2.21 -1.77 7.12
CA MET A 44 -1.28 -0.95 7.92
C MET A 44 0.17 -1.17 7.51
N ILE A 45 0.57 -2.41 7.22
CA ILE A 45 1.92 -2.72 6.70
C ILE A 45 2.11 -2.07 5.33
N GLN A 46 1.14 -2.21 4.41
CA GLN A 46 1.20 -1.59 3.09
C GLN A 46 1.30 -0.06 3.17
N ALA A 47 0.50 0.57 4.03
CA ALA A 47 0.56 2.01 4.27
C ALA A 47 1.93 2.43 4.79
N SER A 48 2.48 1.70 5.77
CA SER A 48 3.80 2.00 6.32
C SER A 48 4.92 1.91 5.27
N ALA A 49 4.87 0.94 4.36
CA ALA A 49 5.83 0.80 3.26
C ALA A 49 5.75 1.97 2.27
N GLY A 50 4.55 2.41 1.92
CA GLY A 50 4.35 3.58 1.08
C GLY A 50 4.88 4.86 1.73
N PHE A 51 4.53 5.10 3.00
CA PHE A 51 5.03 6.25 3.75
C PHE A 51 6.54 6.22 3.93
N PHE A 52 7.13 5.05 4.15
CA PHE A 52 8.58 4.89 4.21
C PHE A 52 9.23 5.34 2.90
N THR A 53 8.74 4.86 1.76
CA THR A 53 9.25 5.26 0.43
C THR A 53 9.15 6.77 0.21
N TYR A 54 8.02 7.38 0.59
CA TYR A 54 7.83 8.83 0.53
C TYR A 54 8.87 9.59 1.37
N LEU A 55 9.07 9.18 2.63
CA LEU A 55 10.01 9.83 3.54
C LEU A 55 11.46 9.68 3.07
N VAL A 56 11.84 8.52 2.52
CA VAL A 56 13.18 8.29 1.98
C VAL A 56 13.46 9.23 0.81
N ILE A 57 12.55 9.31 -0.17
CA ILE A 57 12.75 10.19 -1.34
C ILE A 57 12.80 11.65 -0.92
N MET A 58 11.93 12.08 0.00
CA MET A 58 11.96 13.44 0.53
C MET A 58 13.28 13.73 1.25
N ALA A 59 13.75 12.82 2.09
CA ALA A 59 15.01 12.98 2.83
C ALA A 59 16.23 13.03 1.91
N GLU A 60 16.29 12.17 0.89
CA GLU A 60 17.36 12.16 -0.11
C GLU A 60 17.40 13.47 -0.93
N ASN A 61 16.25 14.11 -1.12
CA ASN A 61 16.14 15.42 -1.79
C ASN A 61 16.21 16.61 -0.82
N GLY A 62 16.58 16.40 0.45
CA GLY A 62 16.83 17.48 1.41
C GLY A 62 15.68 17.85 2.34
N PHE A 63 14.51 17.22 2.20
CA PHE A 63 13.37 17.41 3.11
C PHE A 63 13.33 16.30 4.16
N TRP A 64 13.95 16.55 5.31
CA TRP A 64 13.98 15.59 6.40
C TRP A 64 12.58 15.38 6.99
N PRO A 65 12.27 14.18 7.54
CA PRO A 65 10.96 13.89 8.12
C PRO A 65 10.49 14.91 9.17
N SER A 66 11.41 15.50 9.94
CA SER A 66 11.12 16.53 10.93
C SER A 66 10.65 17.85 10.30
N ARG A 67 11.19 18.25 9.14
CA ARG A 67 10.84 19.49 8.42
C ARG A 67 9.53 19.36 7.64
N LEU A 68 9.12 18.14 7.29
CA LEU A 68 7.88 17.89 6.54
C LEU A 68 6.60 18.20 7.34
N LEU A 69 6.65 18.08 8.67
CA LEU A 69 5.50 18.35 9.53
C LEU A 69 5.13 19.84 9.51
N GLY A 70 3.91 20.16 9.06
CA GLY A 70 3.43 21.55 8.97
C GLY A 70 3.85 22.29 7.69
N LEU A 71 4.64 21.68 6.81
CA LEU A 71 5.17 22.33 5.61
C LEU A 71 4.11 22.58 4.51
N ARG A 72 2.93 21.94 4.60
CA ARG A 72 1.93 21.91 3.52
C ARG A 72 1.51 23.30 3.02
N GLN A 73 1.27 24.26 3.91
CA GLN A 73 0.79 25.58 3.51
C GLN A 73 1.84 26.33 2.65
N ALA A 74 3.11 26.28 3.06
CA ALA A 74 4.20 26.86 2.29
C ALA A 74 4.50 26.03 1.03
N TRP A 75 4.33 24.71 1.11
CA TRP A 75 4.53 23.79 0.00
C TRP A 75 3.49 23.98 -1.13
N GLU A 76 2.23 24.26 -0.82
CA GLU A 76 1.19 24.47 -1.84
C GLU A 76 1.13 25.92 -2.35
N SER A 77 1.75 26.88 -1.64
CA SER A 77 1.76 28.27 -2.07
C SER A 77 2.58 28.48 -3.34
N LYS A 78 1.95 29.05 -4.38
CA LYS A 78 2.59 29.45 -5.64
C LYS A 78 3.40 30.74 -5.54
N THR A 79 3.18 31.54 -4.49
CA THR A 79 3.87 32.81 -4.29
C THR A 79 5.24 32.63 -3.65
N VAL A 80 5.46 31.52 -2.95
CA VAL A 80 6.73 31.17 -2.30
C VAL A 80 7.61 30.43 -3.30
N ASN A 81 8.74 31.01 -3.68
CA ASN A 81 9.70 30.40 -4.62
C ASN A 81 11.09 30.16 -4.00
N ASP A 82 11.18 30.42 -2.71
CA ASP A 82 12.36 30.46 -1.85
C ASP A 82 12.16 29.52 -0.65
N LEU A 83 11.43 28.41 -0.85
CA LEU A 83 11.19 27.46 0.24
C LEU A 83 12.49 26.73 0.55
N GLU A 84 13.06 27.02 1.71
CA GLU A 84 14.30 26.41 2.16
C GLU A 84 14.09 24.93 2.55
N ASP A 85 15.03 24.06 2.19
CA ASP A 85 15.10 22.66 2.63
C ASP A 85 15.89 22.50 3.94
N SER A 86 16.25 21.27 4.33
CA SER A 86 17.00 21.02 5.58
C SER A 86 18.51 21.25 5.43
N TYR A 87 18.99 21.43 4.19
CA TYR A 87 20.38 21.72 3.86
C TYR A 87 20.63 23.21 3.58
N GLY A 88 19.59 24.04 3.60
CA GLY A 88 19.68 25.48 3.33
C GLY A 88 19.52 25.85 1.85
N GLN A 89 19.03 24.94 1.00
CA GLN A 89 18.78 25.22 -0.42
C GLN A 89 17.37 25.76 -0.62
N GLU A 90 17.21 26.74 -1.51
CA GLU A 90 15.91 27.32 -1.87
C GLU A 90 15.26 26.55 -3.02
N TRP A 91 13.98 26.23 -2.86
CA TRP A 91 13.20 25.48 -3.84
C TRP A 91 12.05 26.29 -4.42
N THR A 92 12.03 26.43 -5.75
CA THR A 92 10.94 27.06 -6.49
C THR A 92 9.69 26.18 -6.50
N TYR A 93 8.50 26.78 -6.64
CA TYR A 93 7.24 26.03 -6.72
C TYR A 93 7.25 24.88 -7.75
N PRO A 94 7.70 25.06 -9.02
CA PRO A 94 7.70 23.97 -9.98
C PRO A 94 8.65 22.82 -9.59
N GLN A 95 9.81 23.11 -9.01
CA GLN A 95 10.75 22.07 -8.55
C GLN A 95 10.13 21.21 -7.44
N ARG A 96 9.45 21.85 -6.48
CA ARG A 96 8.76 21.16 -5.38
C ARG A 96 7.63 20.28 -5.89
N LYS A 97 6.86 20.76 -6.88
CA LYS A 97 5.80 19.95 -7.49
C LYS A 97 6.33 18.77 -8.30
N THR A 98 7.45 18.93 -9.01
CA THR A 98 8.12 17.79 -9.66
C THR A 98 8.52 16.73 -8.63
N LEU A 99 9.14 17.14 -7.52
CA LEU A 99 9.51 16.22 -6.44
C LEU A 99 8.28 15.53 -5.81
N GLU A 100 7.19 16.27 -5.58
CA GLU A 100 5.93 15.73 -5.07
C GLU A 100 5.33 14.67 -6.02
N TYR A 101 5.31 14.93 -7.33
CA TYR A 101 4.82 13.96 -8.31
C TYR A 101 5.72 12.72 -8.44
N THR A 102 7.04 12.89 -8.30
CA THR A 102 7.96 11.76 -8.18
C THR A 102 7.64 10.93 -6.95
N CYS A 103 7.36 11.57 -5.81
CA CYS A 103 6.96 10.87 -4.58
C CYS A 103 5.62 10.13 -4.74
N HIS A 104 4.61 10.71 -5.41
CA HIS A 104 3.35 10.02 -5.71
C HIS A 104 3.58 8.76 -6.55
N THR A 105 4.44 8.86 -7.56
CA THR A 105 4.79 7.75 -8.44
C THR A 105 5.50 6.65 -7.66
N ALA A 106 6.46 7.00 -6.81
CA ALA A 106 7.18 6.04 -6.00
C ALA A 106 6.28 5.38 -4.94
N PHE A 107 5.37 6.12 -4.32
CA PHE A 107 4.36 5.56 -3.41
C PHE A 107 3.47 4.56 -4.14
N PHE A 108 3.02 4.90 -5.35
CA PHE A 108 2.25 3.99 -6.19
C PHE A 108 3.02 2.70 -6.51
N VAL A 109 4.29 2.81 -6.92
CA VAL A 109 5.15 1.64 -7.17
C VAL A 109 5.33 0.81 -5.90
N SER A 110 5.51 1.45 -4.74
CA SER A 110 5.57 0.76 -3.45
C SER A 110 4.30 -0.05 -3.17
N ILE A 111 3.11 0.50 -3.47
CA ILE A 111 1.84 -0.26 -3.35
C ILE A 111 1.89 -1.49 -4.27
N VAL A 112 2.31 -1.34 -5.52
CA VAL A 112 2.37 -2.46 -6.47
C VAL A 112 3.30 -3.58 -5.97
N VAL A 113 4.44 -3.23 -5.38
CA VAL A 113 5.40 -4.20 -4.83
C VAL A 113 4.80 -4.98 -3.66
N VAL A 114 4.19 -4.30 -2.67
CA VAL A 114 3.56 -4.98 -1.53
C VAL A 114 2.35 -5.81 -1.95
N GLN A 115 1.67 -5.42 -3.04
CA GLN A 115 0.56 -6.16 -3.62
C GLN A 115 0.98 -7.50 -4.23
N TRP A 116 2.25 -7.70 -4.60
CA TRP A 116 2.74 -9.03 -4.99
C TRP A 116 2.69 -10.01 -3.82
N ALA A 117 3.12 -9.57 -2.64
CA ALA A 117 3.02 -10.38 -1.43
C ALA A 117 1.56 -10.58 -1.02
N ASP A 118 0.74 -9.53 -1.11
CA ASP A 118 -0.70 -9.58 -0.80
C ASP A 118 -1.45 -10.61 -1.67
N LEU A 119 -1.14 -10.64 -2.97
CA LEU A 119 -1.68 -11.62 -3.90
C LEU A 119 -1.32 -13.06 -3.48
N ILE A 120 -0.06 -13.27 -3.12
CA ILE A 120 0.46 -14.57 -2.71
C ILE A 120 -0.23 -15.04 -1.42
N ILE A 121 -0.35 -14.19 -0.40
CA ILE A 121 -1.02 -14.58 0.85
C ILE A 121 -2.54 -14.75 0.68
N CYS A 122 -3.18 -14.00 -0.22
CA CYS A 122 -4.61 -14.13 -0.51
C CYS A 122 -4.96 -15.37 -1.32
N LYS A 123 -3.98 -16.05 -1.95
CA LYS A 123 -4.17 -17.30 -2.69
C LYS A 123 -4.77 -18.41 -1.82
N THR A 124 -4.41 -18.44 -0.54
CA THR A 124 -4.83 -19.48 0.41
C THR A 124 -5.35 -18.87 1.70
N ARG A 125 -6.50 -19.33 2.17
CA ARG A 125 -7.11 -18.91 3.44
C ARG A 125 -6.67 -19.75 4.63
N ARG A 126 -6.28 -21.00 4.42
CA ARG A 126 -5.87 -21.93 5.49
C ARG A 126 -4.60 -22.68 5.18
N ASN A 127 -4.46 -23.19 3.95
CA ASN A 127 -3.30 -24.00 3.59
C ASN A 127 -2.03 -23.15 3.50
N SER A 128 -0.88 -23.78 3.70
CA SER A 128 0.40 -23.14 3.38
C SER A 128 0.62 -23.13 1.86
N LEU A 129 1.34 -22.12 1.36
CA LEU A 129 1.75 -22.04 -0.04
C LEU A 129 2.57 -23.24 -0.51
N TYR A 130 3.36 -23.86 0.38
CA TYR A 130 4.11 -25.06 0.05
C TYR A 130 3.21 -26.29 -0.16
N GLN A 131 2.03 -26.31 0.47
CA GLN A 131 1.06 -27.39 0.30
C GLN A 131 0.16 -27.15 -0.91
N GLN A 132 -0.24 -25.90 -1.15
CA GLN A 132 -1.11 -25.53 -2.28
C GLN A 132 -0.34 -25.46 -3.62
N GLY A 133 0.93 -25.06 -3.58
CA GLY A 133 1.75 -24.80 -4.77
C GLY A 133 1.46 -23.45 -5.44
N MET A 134 2.32 -23.09 -6.40
CA MET A 134 2.24 -21.86 -7.20
C MET A 134 1.91 -22.12 -8.69
N THR A 135 1.31 -23.28 -8.98
CA THR A 135 0.89 -23.68 -10.34
C THR A 135 -0.49 -23.17 -10.71
#